data_AF-A0A5P8NF84-F1
#
_entry.id   AF-A0A5P8NF84-F1
#
_cell.length_a   1.000
_cell.length_b   1.000
_cell.length_c   1.000
_cell.angle_alpha   90.00
_cell.angle_beta   90.00
_cell.angle_gamma   90.00
#
_symmetry.space_group_name_H-M   'P 1'
#
loop_
_entity.id
_entity.type
_entity.pdbx_description
1 polymer ?
#
loop_
_entity_poly.entity_id
_entity_poly.type
_entity_poly.pdbx_seq_one_letter_code
_entity_poly.pdbx_strand_id
1 'polypeptide(L)'
;MKKIILSIIFLIFFSSIHSVYTAESIENRGSSYKLGFDTDQISLIEEYLITHKRKIELFAQKYEIKSNSEFNALFNDIGDMIYILKKIQENNIAPEKSKEILKKIVTKIKVTNDRLKVLLKNQKELFEKKLKGKKSSYVRLGTKVGSQLDKIIVSFAVSIKSKRLENSQKRIIIHHLIELEKYSKRLKNFKNVQFQNEKELKIGFIRILKDIKKEMIGIKESLKK
;
A
#
# COMPACT_ATOMS: atom_id res chain seq x y z
N MET A 1 -19.05 -6.75 -0.08
CA MET A 1 -18.45 -6.40 1.22
C MET A 1 -17.59 -5.12 1.21
N LYS A 2 -16.65 -4.90 0.26
CA LYS A 2 -15.84 -3.65 0.22
C LYS A 2 -16.63 -2.34 0.01
N LYS A 3 -17.78 -2.37 -0.69
CA LYS A 3 -18.64 -1.18 -0.89
C LYS A 3 -19.46 -0.78 0.36
N ILE A 4 -19.77 -1.74 1.23
CA ILE A 4 -20.55 -1.51 2.46
C ILE A 4 -19.66 -0.82 3.51
N ILE A 5 -18.39 -1.23 3.63
CA ILE A 5 -17.43 -0.59 4.54
C ILE A 5 -17.11 0.85 4.12
N LEU A 6 -17.01 1.13 2.81
CA LEU A 6 -16.86 2.52 2.33
C LEU A 6 -18.10 3.37 2.60
N SER A 7 -19.30 2.79 2.53
CA SER A 7 -20.56 3.50 2.80
C SER A 7 -20.72 3.81 4.31
N ILE A 8 -20.25 2.91 5.19
CA ILE A 8 -20.24 3.12 6.65
C ILE A 8 -19.21 4.19 7.04
N ILE A 9 -18.02 4.20 6.42
CA ILE A 9 -17.03 5.27 6.63
C ILE A 9 -17.55 6.62 6.10
N PHE A 10 -18.30 6.63 5.00
CA PHE A 10 -18.92 7.85 4.45
C PHE A 10 -20.09 8.36 5.33
N LEU A 11 -20.89 7.46 5.92
CA LEU A 11 -21.95 7.80 6.87
C LEU A 11 -21.41 8.37 8.19
N ILE A 12 -20.29 7.85 8.69
CA ILE A 12 -19.61 8.38 9.90
C ILE A 12 -18.96 9.74 9.60
N PHE A 13 -18.49 9.97 8.37
CA PHE A 13 -17.96 11.27 7.92
C PHE A 13 -19.04 12.35 7.76
N PHE A 14 -20.28 11.99 7.40
CA PHE A 14 -21.36 12.96 7.21
C PHE A 14 -22.14 13.27 8.50
N SER A 15 -22.34 12.29 9.40
CA SER A 15 -23.04 12.52 10.66
C SER A 15 -22.27 13.42 11.64
N SER A 16 -20.94 13.33 11.63
CA SER A 16 -20.05 14.13 12.47
C SER A 16 -19.86 15.58 11.99
N ILE A 17 -20.15 15.87 10.71
CA ILE A 17 -20.14 17.24 10.17
C ILE A 17 -21.51 17.90 10.38
N HIS A 18 -22.61 17.15 10.30
CA HIS A 18 -23.95 17.70 10.52
C HIS A 18 -24.20 18.13 11.98
N SER A 19 -23.64 17.41 12.97
CA SER A 19 -23.76 17.80 14.38
C SER A 19 -23.01 19.11 14.72
N VAL A 20 -21.98 19.44 13.94
CA VAL A 20 -21.21 20.70 14.09
C VAL A 20 -21.97 21.88 13.47
N TYR A 21 -22.76 21.65 12.42
CA TYR A 21 -23.63 22.67 11.82
C TYR A 21 -24.90 22.95 12.65
N THR A 22 -25.44 21.97 13.38
CA THR A 22 -26.62 22.17 14.24
C THR A 22 -26.34 22.97 15.53
N ALA A 23 -25.07 23.16 15.89
CA ALA A 23 -24.68 23.99 17.04
C ALA A 23 -24.99 25.49 16.83
N GLU A 24 -25.26 25.92 15.61
CA GLU A 24 -25.67 27.28 15.26
C GLU A 24 -27.18 27.52 15.48
N SER A 25 -27.97 26.48 15.77
CA SER A 25 -29.44 26.56 15.93
C SER A 25 -29.95 26.48 17.38
N ILE A 26 -29.06 26.34 18.38
CA ILE A 26 -29.41 26.29 19.81
C ILE A 26 -29.23 27.68 20.43
N GLU A 27 -29.77 28.72 19.79
CA GLU A 27 -29.72 30.09 20.34
C GLU A 27 -31.04 30.54 20.99
N ASN A 28 -32.08 29.71 21.01
CA ASN A 28 -33.35 30.08 21.63
C ASN A 28 -34.00 28.93 22.39
N ARG A 29 -33.48 28.66 23.59
CA ARG A 29 -34.27 28.10 24.70
C ARG A 29 -33.60 28.51 26.01
N GLY A 30 -34.21 29.48 26.68
CA GLY A 30 -33.78 29.96 27.99
C GLY A 30 -33.85 28.85 29.03
N SER A 31 -32.69 28.51 29.58
CA SER A 31 -32.53 27.96 30.92
C SER A 31 -31.06 28.01 31.26
N SER A 32 -30.75 28.53 32.44
CA SER A 32 -29.43 28.58 33.05
C SER A 32 -28.68 27.24 32.95
N TYR A 33 -27.73 27.15 32.04
CA TYR A 33 -26.68 26.13 32.07
C TYR A 33 -25.34 26.82 31.92
N LYS A 34 -24.45 26.52 32.87
CA LYS A 34 -23.03 26.89 32.88
C LYS A 34 -22.45 26.71 31.48
N LEU A 35 -21.67 27.70 31.02
CA LEU A 35 -20.81 27.59 29.84
C LEU A 35 -19.85 26.39 29.99
N GLY A 36 -20.26 25.21 29.54
CA GLY A 36 -19.45 24.00 29.48
C GLY A 36 -19.27 23.59 28.03
N PHE A 37 -18.13 23.92 27.43
CA PHE A 37 -17.64 23.09 26.34
C PHE A 37 -17.20 21.78 26.99
N ASP A 38 -17.98 20.72 26.81
CA ASP A 38 -17.66 19.42 27.40
C ASP A 38 -16.29 18.94 26.90
N THR A 39 -15.43 18.55 27.83
CA THR A 39 -14.17 17.83 27.61
C THR A 39 -14.30 16.69 26.59
N ASP A 40 -15.52 16.16 26.45
CA ASP A 40 -15.90 15.12 25.51
C ASP A 40 -15.75 15.56 24.05
N GLN A 41 -16.10 16.80 23.69
CA GLN A 41 -15.95 17.29 22.31
C GLN A 41 -14.48 17.43 21.91
N ILE A 42 -13.64 17.88 22.83
CA ILE A 42 -12.20 18.05 22.62
C ILE A 42 -11.54 16.67 22.46
N SER A 43 -11.94 15.72 23.31
CA SER A 43 -11.50 14.32 23.24
C SER A 43 -11.88 13.66 21.91
N LEU A 44 -13.08 13.91 21.39
CA LEU A 44 -13.52 13.39 20.10
C LEU A 44 -12.67 13.93 18.93
N ILE A 45 -12.35 15.22 18.94
CA ILE A 45 -11.49 15.84 17.90
C ILE A 45 -10.07 15.26 17.97
N GLU A 46 -9.54 15.08 19.18
CA GLU A 46 -8.22 14.50 19.37
C GLU A 46 -8.16 13.05 18.88
N GLU A 47 -9.13 12.22 19.28
CA GLU A 47 -9.21 10.81 18.86
C GLU A 47 -9.32 10.69 17.33
N TYR A 48 -10.12 11.57 16.72
CA TYR A 48 -10.20 11.68 15.27
C TYR A 48 -8.83 11.96 14.65
N LEU A 49 -8.10 12.96 15.14
CA LEU A 49 -6.80 13.35 14.61
C LEU A 49 -5.75 12.26 14.80
N ILE A 50 -5.70 11.61 15.97
CA ILE A 50 -4.79 10.48 16.25
C ILE A 50 -5.05 9.35 15.26
N THR A 51 -6.32 8.97 15.11
CA THR A 51 -6.74 7.91 14.19
C THR A 51 -6.41 8.28 12.74
N HIS A 52 -6.65 9.53 12.36
CA HIS A 52 -6.38 10.01 11.01
C HIS A 52 -4.87 10.02 10.71
N LYS A 53 -4.06 10.52 11.64
CA LYS A 53 -2.60 10.52 11.54
C LYS A 53 -2.05 9.11 11.32
N ARG A 54 -2.49 8.13 12.10
CA ARG A 54 -2.09 6.73 11.95
C ARG A 54 -2.47 6.16 10.57
N LYS A 55 -3.65 6.48 10.06
CA LYS A 55 -4.07 6.05 8.71
C LYS A 55 -3.20 6.66 7.60
N ILE A 56 -2.83 7.93 7.74
CA ILE A 56 -1.95 8.62 6.80
C ILE A 56 -0.55 8.01 6.83
N GLU A 57 -0.03 7.70 8.02
CA GLU A 57 1.28 7.07 8.19
C GLU A 57 1.33 5.70 7.48
N LEU A 58 0.33 4.84 7.71
CA LEU A 58 0.23 3.54 7.04
C LEU A 58 0.13 3.69 5.51
N PHE A 59 -0.59 4.71 5.03
CA PHE A 59 -0.65 5.02 3.61
C PHE A 59 0.71 5.44 3.06
N ALA A 60 1.43 6.32 3.77
CA ALA A 60 2.75 6.79 3.37
C ALA A 60 3.77 5.66 3.32
N GLN A 61 3.73 4.73 4.29
CA GLN A 61 4.55 3.52 4.28
C GLN A 61 4.23 2.63 3.07
N LYS A 62 2.94 2.38 2.81
CA LYS A 62 2.50 1.53 1.69
C LYS A 62 2.93 2.06 0.32
N TYR A 63 2.84 3.37 0.12
CA TYR A 63 3.15 4.02 -1.16
C TYR A 63 4.55 4.64 -1.19
N GLU A 64 5.40 4.30 -0.22
CA GLU A 64 6.79 4.74 -0.13
C GLU A 64 6.96 6.27 -0.27
N ILE A 65 6.06 7.03 0.34
CA ILE A 65 6.10 8.50 0.33
C ILE A 65 7.26 8.95 1.23
N LYS A 66 8.44 9.12 0.62
CA LYS A 66 9.66 9.57 1.30
C LYS A 66 10.03 10.97 0.81
N SER A 67 10.46 11.83 1.74
CA SER A 67 11.05 13.13 1.43
C SER A 67 10.13 14.09 0.65
N ASN A 68 8.82 14.02 0.85
CA ASN A 68 7.89 15.02 0.35
C ASN A 68 7.68 16.11 1.42
N SER A 69 8.19 17.32 1.16
CA SER A 69 8.15 18.44 2.11
C SER A 69 6.72 18.88 2.46
N GLU A 70 5.82 18.92 1.49
CA GLU A 70 4.42 19.27 1.70
C GLU A 70 3.69 18.22 2.53
N PHE A 71 3.92 16.93 2.26
CA PHE A 71 3.40 15.83 3.08
C PHE A 71 3.87 15.95 4.52
N ASN A 72 5.18 16.17 4.73
CA ASN A 72 5.76 16.29 6.06
C ASN A 72 5.17 17.48 6.83
N ALA A 73 5.00 18.63 6.17
CA ALA A 73 4.38 19.81 6.76
C ALA A 73 2.94 19.52 7.20
N LEU A 74 2.11 18.96 6.31
CA LEU A 74 0.71 18.62 6.64
C LEU A 74 0.58 17.53 7.70
N PHE A 75 1.51 16.57 7.72
CA PHE A 75 1.54 15.50 8.72
C PHE A 75 1.96 16.02 10.11
N ASN A 76 2.87 17.00 10.15
CA ASN A 76 3.29 17.69 11.36
C ASN A 76 2.17 18.60 11.88
N ASP A 77 1.46 19.31 11.00
CA ASP A 77 0.28 20.12 11.36
C ASP A 77 -0.75 19.31 12.16
N ILE A 78 -0.99 18.05 11.79
CA ILE A 78 -1.87 17.15 12.55
C ILE A 78 -1.30 16.87 13.94
N GLY A 79 0.02 16.67 14.05
CA GLY A 79 0.69 16.51 15.34
C GLY A 79 0.54 17.73 16.25
N ASP A 80 0.73 18.92 15.69
CA ASP A 80 0.59 20.17 16.43
C ASP A 80 -0.84 20.38 16.92
N MET A 81 -1.84 20.07 16.09
CA MET A 81 -3.25 20.12 16.50
C MET A 81 -3.54 19.15 17.66
N ILE A 82 -3.05 17.91 17.60
CA ILE A 82 -3.17 16.94 18.70
C ILE A 82 -2.53 17.47 19.97
N TYR A 83 -1.32 18.03 19.86
CA TYR A 83 -0.60 18.60 21.01
C TYR A 83 -1.37 19.73 21.68
N ILE A 84 -1.94 20.65 20.89
CA ILE A 84 -2.72 21.77 21.41
C ILE A 84 -3.99 21.27 22.10
N LEU A 85 -4.70 20.28 21.55
CA LEU A 85 -5.90 19.71 22.17
C LEU A 85 -5.61 19.11 23.55
N LYS A 86 -4.51 18.37 23.68
CA LYS A 86 -4.05 17.85 24.98
C LYS A 86 -3.78 18.97 25.98
N LYS A 87 -3.14 20.06 25.54
CA LYS A 87 -2.89 21.22 26.42
C LYS A 87 -4.16 21.90 26.90
N ILE A 88 -5.22 21.94 26.07
CA ILE A 88 -6.52 22.44 26.49
C ILE A 88 -7.13 21.54 27.58
N GLN A 89 -7.11 20.21 27.39
CA GLN A 89 -7.65 19.24 28.35
C GLN A 89 -6.91 19.25 29.70
N GLU A 90 -5.59 19.46 29.69
CA GLU A 90 -4.76 19.58 30.90
C GLU A 90 -5.01 20.89 31.68
N ASN A 91 -6.02 21.69 31.30
CA ASN A 91 -6.31 23.03 31.86
C ASN A 91 -5.13 24.01 31.79
N ASN A 92 -4.20 23.80 30.86
CA ASN A 92 -3.05 24.69 30.65
C ASN A 92 -3.42 25.97 29.86
N ILE A 93 -4.69 26.12 29.46
CA ILE A 93 -5.18 27.23 28.63
C ILE A 93 -6.51 27.74 29.20
N ALA A 94 -6.64 29.07 29.34
CA ALA A 94 -7.84 29.72 29.84
C ALA A 94 -9.08 29.41 28.95
N PRO A 95 -10.29 29.21 29.53
CA PRO A 95 -11.47 28.77 28.80
C PRO A 95 -11.86 29.62 27.58
N GLU A 96 -11.73 30.95 27.68
CA GLU A 96 -12.06 31.89 26.60
C GLU A 96 -11.10 31.73 25.42
N LYS A 97 -9.80 31.56 25.71
CA LYS A 97 -8.76 31.28 24.71
C LYS A 97 -8.94 29.89 24.10
N SER A 98 -9.35 28.90 24.90
CA SER A 98 -9.60 27.53 24.44
C SER A 98 -10.69 27.48 23.36
N LYS A 99 -11.79 28.24 23.51
CA LYS A 99 -12.87 28.29 22.50
C LYS A 99 -12.39 28.85 21.15
N GLU A 100 -11.59 29.92 21.16
CA GLU A 100 -11.03 30.51 19.94
C GLU A 100 -10.04 29.56 19.26
N ILE A 101 -9.17 28.93 20.05
CA ILE A 101 -8.19 27.94 19.57
C ILE A 101 -8.90 26.74 18.94
N LEU A 102 -9.98 26.22 19.55
CA LEU A 102 -10.75 25.12 19.00
C LEU A 102 -11.37 25.44 17.63
N LYS A 103 -11.95 26.64 17.47
CA LYS A 103 -12.47 27.09 16.16
C LYS A 103 -11.37 27.12 15.09
N LYS A 104 -10.18 27.61 15.45
CA LYS A 104 -9.01 27.61 14.56
C LYS A 104 -8.56 26.18 14.22
N ILE A 105 -8.54 25.27 15.19
CA ILE A 105 -8.21 23.86 14.97
C ILE A 105 -9.20 23.21 14.00
N VAL A 106 -10.50 23.33 14.23
CA VAL A 106 -11.53 22.73 13.35
C VAL A 106 -11.38 23.25 11.90
N THR A 107 -11.12 24.54 11.74
CA THR A 107 -10.86 25.14 10.42
C THR A 107 -9.58 24.56 9.79
N LYS A 108 -8.50 24.47 10.56
CA LYS A 108 -7.21 23.93 10.11
C LYS A 108 -7.35 22.45 9.73
N ILE A 109 -8.10 21.65 10.48
CA ILE A 109 -8.40 20.24 10.15
C ILE A 109 -8.98 20.13 8.74
N LYS A 110 -10.00 20.94 8.41
CA LYS A 110 -10.63 20.93 7.08
C LYS A 110 -9.60 21.21 5.97
N VAL A 111 -8.83 22.29 6.12
CA VAL A 111 -7.81 22.69 5.14
C VAL A 111 -6.72 21.62 4.99
N THR A 112 -6.21 21.10 6.09
CA THR A 112 -5.17 20.06 6.09
C THR A 112 -5.69 18.78 5.43
N ASN A 113 -6.93 18.38 5.70
CA ASN A 113 -7.55 17.19 5.11
C ASN A 113 -7.74 17.32 3.59
N ASP A 114 -8.22 18.47 3.12
CA ASP A 114 -8.44 18.70 1.68
C ASP A 114 -7.11 18.63 0.91
N ARG A 115 -6.05 19.25 1.47
CA ARG A 115 -4.71 19.20 0.89
C ARG A 115 -4.11 17.79 0.91
N LEU A 116 -4.23 17.08 2.05
CA LEU A 116 -3.77 15.70 2.16
C LEU A 116 -4.50 14.78 1.18
N LYS A 117 -5.81 14.94 0.99
CA LYS A 117 -6.59 14.12 0.05
C LYS A 117 -6.02 14.22 -1.38
N VAL A 118 -5.74 15.44 -1.84
CA VAL A 118 -5.16 15.67 -3.16
C VAL A 118 -3.74 15.10 -3.23
N LEU A 119 -2.90 15.42 -2.24
CA LEU A 119 -1.52 14.98 -2.21
C LEU A 119 -1.40 13.45 -2.18
N LEU A 120 -2.13 12.78 -1.30
CA LEU A 120 -2.08 11.32 -1.15
C LEU A 120 -2.58 10.61 -2.42
N LYS A 121 -3.61 11.15 -3.08
CA LYS A 121 -4.07 10.66 -4.38
C LYS A 121 -2.95 10.73 -5.42
N ASN A 122 -2.30 11.88 -5.54
CA ASN A 122 -1.21 12.09 -6.50
C ASN A 122 -0.02 11.17 -6.21
N GLN A 123 0.36 11.01 -4.93
CA GLN A 123 1.46 10.12 -4.55
C GLN A 123 1.17 8.65 -4.86
N LYS A 124 -0.05 8.19 -4.61
CA LYS A 124 -0.49 6.84 -5.00
C LYS A 124 -0.39 6.64 -6.51
N GLU A 125 -0.92 7.57 -7.30
CA GLU A 125 -0.90 7.46 -8.77
C GLU A 125 0.53 7.46 -9.32
N LEU A 126 1.41 8.30 -8.77
CA LEU A 126 2.83 8.31 -9.12
C LEU A 126 3.51 6.97 -8.79
N PHE A 127 3.24 6.41 -7.61
CA PHE A 127 3.77 5.11 -7.20
C PHE A 127 3.29 4.00 -8.13
N GLU A 128 1.98 3.91 -8.39
CA GLU A 128 1.40 2.89 -9.27
C GLU A 128 1.93 3.00 -10.70
N LYS A 129 2.12 4.22 -11.21
CA LYS A 129 2.74 4.46 -12.51
C LYS A 129 4.20 3.99 -12.55
N LYS A 130 4.99 4.31 -11.52
CA LYS A 130 6.40 3.84 -11.41
C LYS A 130 6.47 2.32 -11.35
N LEU A 131 5.64 1.69 -10.51
CA LEU A 131 5.60 0.23 -10.38
C LEU A 131 5.18 -0.45 -11.68
N LYS A 132 4.19 0.09 -12.40
CA LYS A 132 3.79 -0.39 -13.72
C LYS A 132 4.93 -0.30 -14.74
N GLY A 133 5.66 0.82 -14.73
CA GLY A 133 6.86 1.01 -15.55
C GLY A 133 7.90 -0.07 -15.29
N LYS A 134 8.27 -0.29 -14.02
CA LYS A 134 9.21 -1.35 -13.62
C LYS A 134 8.72 -2.73 -14.03
N LYS A 135 7.45 -3.06 -13.75
CA LYS A 135 6.84 -4.33 -14.13
C LYS A 135 6.94 -4.57 -15.63
N SER A 136 6.73 -3.56 -16.47
CA SER A 136 6.86 -3.70 -17.92
C SER A 136 8.26 -4.15 -18.36
N SER A 137 9.31 -3.64 -17.72
CA SER A 137 10.70 -4.06 -17.96
C SER A 137 10.93 -5.52 -17.59
N TYR A 138 10.42 -5.95 -16.43
CA TYR A 138 10.49 -7.35 -16.01
C TYR A 138 9.68 -8.29 -16.91
N VAL A 139 8.52 -7.87 -17.39
CA VAL A 139 7.72 -8.64 -18.35
C VAL A 139 8.48 -8.84 -19.66
N ARG A 140 9.12 -7.78 -20.18
CA ARG A 140 9.94 -7.86 -21.39
C ARG A 140 11.11 -8.81 -21.21
N LEU A 141 11.83 -8.69 -20.09
CA LEU A 141 12.93 -9.58 -19.75
C LEU A 141 12.47 -11.03 -19.58
N GLY A 142 11.39 -11.25 -18.83
CA GLY A 142 10.79 -12.57 -18.63
C GLY A 142 10.36 -13.22 -19.93
N THR A 143 9.77 -12.46 -20.85
CA THR A 143 9.41 -12.96 -22.18
C THR A 143 10.64 -13.41 -22.95
N LYS A 144 11.71 -12.58 -22.98
CA LYS A 144 12.97 -12.91 -23.66
C LYS A 144 13.62 -14.18 -23.08
N VAL A 145 13.75 -14.24 -21.75
CA VAL A 145 14.33 -15.39 -21.05
C VAL A 145 13.47 -16.65 -21.23
N GLY A 146 12.15 -16.53 -21.11
CA GLY A 146 11.21 -17.64 -21.33
C GLY A 146 11.32 -18.21 -22.74
N SER A 147 11.35 -17.37 -23.77
CA SER A 147 11.53 -17.82 -25.15
C SER A 147 12.90 -18.47 -25.40
N GLN A 148 13.97 -17.97 -24.77
CA GLN A 148 15.27 -18.64 -24.83
C GLN A 148 15.24 -20.00 -24.14
N LEU A 149 14.56 -20.10 -23.00
CA LEU A 149 14.40 -21.34 -22.27
C LEU A 149 13.59 -22.37 -23.08
N ASP A 150 12.52 -21.96 -23.76
CA ASP A 150 11.76 -22.84 -24.66
C ASP A 150 12.67 -23.46 -25.74
N LYS A 151 13.52 -22.64 -26.36
CA LYS A 151 14.48 -23.12 -27.39
C LYS A 151 15.45 -24.14 -26.82
N ILE A 152 15.99 -23.88 -25.63
CA ILE A 152 16.89 -24.80 -24.93
C ILE A 152 16.17 -26.11 -24.64
N ILE A 153 14.96 -26.07 -24.09
CA ILE A 153 14.16 -27.26 -23.76
C ILE A 153 13.95 -28.14 -25.00
N VAL A 154 13.49 -27.54 -26.12
CA VAL A 154 13.25 -28.27 -27.37
C VAL A 154 14.55 -28.88 -27.91
N SER A 155 15.62 -28.09 -27.99
CA SER A 155 16.93 -28.56 -28.46
C SER A 155 17.45 -29.72 -27.60
N PHE A 156 17.26 -29.63 -26.29
CA PHE A 156 17.72 -30.65 -25.35
C PHE A 156 16.88 -31.92 -25.43
N ALA A 157 15.55 -31.80 -25.52
CA ALA A 157 14.65 -32.92 -25.70
C ALA A 157 14.97 -33.73 -26.97
N VAL A 158 15.28 -33.07 -28.08
CA VAL A 158 15.74 -33.72 -29.32
C VAL A 158 17.07 -34.44 -29.10
N SER A 159 18.04 -33.78 -28.47
CA SER A 159 19.37 -34.34 -28.20
C SER A 159 19.33 -35.55 -27.24
N ILE A 160 18.39 -35.57 -26.29
CA ILE A 160 18.20 -36.70 -25.36
C ILE A 160 17.69 -37.94 -26.09
N LYS A 161 16.79 -37.77 -27.07
CA LYS A 161 16.24 -38.90 -27.84
C LYS A 161 17.32 -39.65 -28.62
N SER A 162 18.33 -38.94 -29.14
CA SER A 162 19.42 -39.54 -29.90
C SER A 162 20.55 -40.12 -29.04
N LYS A 163 20.63 -39.77 -27.75
CA LYS A 163 21.67 -40.29 -26.84
C LYS A 163 21.32 -41.68 -26.29
N ARG A 164 22.35 -42.54 -26.21
CA ARG A 164 22.33 -43.77 -25.42
C ARG A 164 22.47 -43.40 -23.94
N LEU A 165 21.32 -43.27 -23.27
CA LEU A 165 21.19 -43.06 -21.83
C LEU A 165 20.30 -44.17 -21.26
N GLU A 166 20.53 -44.52 -20.01
CA GLU A 166 19.66 -45.45 -19.28
C GLU A 166 18.25 -44.88 -19.15
N ASN A 167 17.26 -45.78 -19.05
CA ASN A 167 15.86 -45.38 -18.91
C ASN A 167 15.59 -44.58 -17.63
N SER A 168 16.32 -44.87 -16.55
CA SER A 168 16.29 -44.13 -15.28
C SER A 168 16.72 -42.67 -15.45
N GLN A 169 17.89 -42.43 -16.06
CA GLN A 169 18.43 -41.11 -16.38
C GLN A 169 17.47 -40.32 -17.29
N LYS A 170 16.95 -40.96 -18.35
CA LYS A 170 16.01 -40.33 -19.28
C LYS A 170 14.76 -39.82 -18.56
N ARG A 171 14.18 -40.61 -17.65
CA ARG A 171 13.01 -40.18 -16.86
C ARG A 171 13.30 -38.96 -16.01
N ILE A 172 14.44 -38.93 -15.32
CA ILE A 172 14.84 -37.80 -14.47
C ILE A 172 15.02 -36.53 -15.32
N ILE A 173 15.70 -36.65 -16.47
CA ILE A 173 15.90 -35.50 -17.36
C ILE A 173 14.57 -34.98 -17.91
N ILE A 174 13.67 -35.86 -18.34
CA ILE A 174 12.33 -35.48 -18.82
C ILE A 174 11.56 -34.72 -17.74
N HIS A 175 11.63 -35.18 -16.47
CA HIS A 175 10.99 -34.48 -15.36
C HIS A 175 11.50 -33.04 -15.22
N HIS A 176 12.82 -32.82 -15.21
CA HIS A 176 13.39 -31.48 -15.14
C HIS A 176 13.00 -30.60 -16.35
N LEU A 177 12.94 -31.18 -17.56
CA LEU A 177 12.49 -30.43 -18.75
C LEU A 177 11.03 -29.97 -18.62
N ILE A 178 10.14 -30.81 -18.09
CA ILE A 178 8.73 -30.45 -17.83
C ILE A 178 8.63 -29.29 -16.81
N GLU A 179 9.44 -29.32 -15.75
CA GLU A 179 9.49 -28.21 -14.78
C GLU A 179 10.01 -26.92 -15.42
N LEU A 180 11.07 -27.00 -16.25
CA LEU A 180 11.56 -25.84 -17.01
C LEU A 180 10.48 -25.24 -17.92
N GLU A 181 9.65 -26.04 -18.57
CA GLU A 181 8.52 -25.53 -19.37
C GLU A 181 7.52 -24.75 -18.51
N LYS A 182 7.21 -25.24 -17.29
CA LYS A 182 6.34 -24.53 -16.35
C LYS A 182 6.94 -23.19 -15.97
N TYR A 183 8.25 -23.13 -15.68
CA TYR A 183 8.92 -21.87 -15.33
C TYR A 183 9.02 -20.90 -16.52
N SER A 184 9.24 -21.39 -17.74
CA SER A 184 9.17 -20.57 -18.96
C SER A 184 7.79 -19.93 -19.11
N LYS A 185 6.71 -20.70 -18.95
CA LYS A 185 5.33 -20.18 -18.98
C LYS A 185 5.12 -19.12 -17.89
N ARG A 186 5.62 -19.33 -16.68
CA ARG A 186 5.55 -18.34 -15.58
C ARG A 186 6.27 -17.03 -15.93
N LEU A 187 7.47 -17.08 -16.53
CA LEU A 187 8.20 -15.90 -16.98
C LEU A 187 7.43 -15.10 -18.05
N LYS A 188 6.84 -15.79 -19.04
CA LYS A 188 6.03 -15.17 -20.10
C LYS A 188 4.72 -14.59 -19.56
N ASN A 189 4.14 -15.22 -18.53
CA ASN A 189 2.91 -14.79 -17.88
C ASN A 189 3.11 -13.82 -16.70
N PHE A 190 4.34 -13.33 -16.48
CA PHE A 190 4.67 -12.44 -15.38
C PHE A 190 3.84 -11.14 -15.38
N LYS A 191 3.29 -10.75 -16.54
CA LYS A 191 2.36 -9.62 -16.68
C LYS A 191 1.09 -9.74 -15.85
N ASN A 192 0.62 -10.97 -15.59
CA ASN A 192 -0.63 -11.23 -14.89
C ASN A 192 -0.46 -11.34 -13.36
N VAL A 193 0.79 -11.34 -12.86
CA VAL A 193 1.07 -11.42 -11.43
C VAL A 193 0.95 -10.03 -10.80
N GLN A 194 0.22 -9.93 -9.69
CA GLN A 194 0.08 -8.69 -8.92
C GLN A 194 1.19 -8.58 -7.88
N PHE A 195 1.73 -7.38 -7.70
CA PHE A 195 2.78 -7.08 -6.73
C PHE A 195 2.41 -5.78 -6.01
N GLN A 196 2.67 -5.71 -4.71
CA GLN A 196 2.41 -4.53 -3.89
C GLN A 196 3.48 -3.45 -4.07
N ASN A 197 4.73 -3.85 -4.35
CA ASN A 197 5.87 -2.95 -4.47
C ASN A 197 6.99 -3.53 -5.35
N GLU A 198 8.03 -2.72 -5.59
CA GLU A 198 9.18 -3.11 -6.42
C GLU A 198 10.00 -4.25 -5.79
N LYS A 199 10.08 -4.30 -4.46
CA LYS A 199 10.80 -5.37 -3.74
C LYS A 199 10.15 -6.74 -4.01
N GLU A 200 8.83 -6.82 -3.91
CA GLU A 200 8.08 -8.05 -4.17
C GLU A 200 8.21 -8.48 -5.64
N LEU A 201 8.11 -7.53 -6.57
CA LEU A 201 8.34 -7.75 -8.00
C LEU A 201 9.72 -8.39 -8.26
N LYS A 202 10.78 -7.80 -7.69
CA LYS A 202 12.16 -8.28 -7.84
C LYS A 202 12.34 -9.67 -7.23
N ILE A 203 11.84 -9.90 -6.02
CA ILE A 203 11.93 -11.20 -5.34
C ILE A 203 11.20 -12.28 -6.14
N GLY A 204 9.98 -11.98 -6.61
CA GLY A 204 9.19 -12.90 -7.41
C GLY A 204 9.90 -13.31 -8.69
N PHE A 205 10.51 -12.36 -9.40
CA PHE A 205 11.27 -12.65 -10.62
C PHE A 205 12.53 -13.48 -10.34
N ILE A 206 13.32 -13.10 -9.33
CA ILE A 206 14.55 -13.82 -8.95
C ILE A 206 14.25 -15.25 -8.52
N ARG A 207 13.12 -15.49 -7.82
CA ARG A 207 12.71 -16.84 -7.42
C ARG A 207 12.55 -17.74 -8.64
N ILE A 208 11.85 -17.29 -9.67
CA ILE A 208 11.67 -18.07 -10.90
C ILE A 208 13.02 -18.41 -11.55
N LEU A 209 13.96 -17.45 -11.59
CA LEU A 209 15.30 -17.69 -12.13
C LEU A 209 16.10 -18.70 -11.30
N LYS A 210 15.97 -18.67 -9.96
CA LYS A 210 16.62 -19.64 -9.07
C LYS A 210 16.05 -21.05 -9.29
N ASP A 211 14.75 -21.17 -9.47
CA ASP A 211 14.10 -22.44 -9.75
C ASP A 211 14.57 -23.00 -11.10
N ILE A 212 14.63 -22.17 -12.14
CA ILE A 212 15.21 -22.55 -13.46
C ILE A 212 16.65 -23.07 -13.29
N LYS A 213 17.49 -22.33 -12.55
CA LYS A 213 18.88 -22.74 -12.31
C LYS A 213 18.95 -24.12 -11.62
N LYS A 214 18.09 -24.36 -10.64
CA LYS A 214 18.02 -25.65 -9.92
C LYS A 214 17.71 -26.80 -10.88
N GLU A 215 16.70 -26.63 -11.74
CA GLU A 215 16.34 -27.67 -12.72
C GLU A 215 17.44 -27.91 -13.75
N MET A 216 18.10 -26.84 -14.23
CA MET A 216 19.26 -26.97 -15.14
C MET A 216 20.44 -27.74 -14.49
N ILE A 217 20.68 -27.53 -13.19
CA ILE A 217 21.69 -28.29 -12.44
C ILE A 217 21.28 -29.76 -12.33
N GLY A 218 20.02 -30.05 -12.02
CA GLY A 218 19.50 -31.43 -11.97
C GLY A 218 19.68 -32.19 -13.29
N ILE A 219 19.45 -31.52 -14.42
CA ILE A 219 19.75 -32.08 -15.76
C ILE A 219 21.25 -32.38 -15.90
N LYS A 220 22.11 -31.42 -15.54
CA LYS A 220 23.57 -31.57 -15.65
C LYS A 220 24.08 -32.74 -14.81
N GLU A 221 23.58 -32.91 -13.59
CA GLU A 221 23.96 -34.00 -12.70
C GLU A 221 23.48 -35.36 -13.21
N SER A 222 22.28 -35.42 -13.79
CA SER A 222 21.71 -36.64 -14.37
C SER A 222 22.47 -37.15 -15.59
N LEU A 223 23.26 -36.30 -16.24
CA LEU A 223 24.13 -36.66 -17.36
C LEU A 223 25.53 -37.14 -16.94
N LYS A 224 25.92 -36.95 -15.67
CA LYS A 224 27.23 -37.37 -15.14
C LYS A 224 27.21 -38.75 -14.49
N LYS A 225 26.05 -39.14 -13.97
CA LYS A 225 25.76 -40.49 -13.49
C LYS A 225 25.51 -41.37 -14.69
#